data_AF-A0A376UBA0-F1
#
_entry.id   AF-A0A376UBA0-F1
#
_cell.length_a   1.000
_cell.length_b   1.000
_cell.length_c   1.000
_cell.angle_alpha   90.00
_cell.angle_beta   90.00
_cell.angle_gamma   90.00
#
_symmetry.space_group_name_H-M   'P 1'
#
loop_
_entity.id
_entity.type
_entity.pdbx_description
1 polymer ?
#
loop_
_entity_poly.entity_id
_entity_poly.type
_entity_poly.pdbx_seq_one_letter_code
_entity_poly.pdbx_strand_id
1 'polypeptide(L)'
;MALSPVRLGRNPHLAGIKHLNRLEQVLIRSHLEQTNADEALVLDSEGWVTECCAANLFWRKGNVVYTPRLDQAGVNGIMRQFCIRLLAQSLISLSKCKLLWKRRCRQMRWLFVMR
;
A
#
# COMPACT_ATOMS: atom_id res chain seq x y z
N MET A 1 3.80 6.69 -10.90
CA MET A 1 2.84 6.58 -9.78
C MET A 1 2.43 7.99 -9.35
N ALA A 2 1.16 8.21 -9.08
CA ALA A 2 0.63 9.50 -8.62
C ALA A 2 -0.02 9.35 -7.23
N LEU A 3 0.07 10.37 -6.37
CA LEU A 3 -0.64 10.35 -5.08
C LEU A 3 -2.14 10.51 -5.33
N SER A 4 -2.97 9.58 -4.85
CA SER A 4 -4.41 9.71 -4.96
C SER A 4 -4.91 10.87 -4.07
N PRO A 5 -5.87 11.68 -4.52
CA PRO A 5 -6.58 12.63 -3.64
C PRO A 5 -7.57 11.90 -2.71
N VAL A 6 -8.05 10.73 -3.10
CA VAL A 6 -8.96 9.90 -2.31
C VAL A 6 -8.19 9.18 -1.20
N ARG A 7 -8.83 9.03 -0.05
CA ARG A 7 -8.29 8.36 1.14
C ARG A 7 -9.13 7.14 1.47
N LEU A 8 -8.49 6.11 2.00
CA LEU A 8 -9.20 4.95 2.54
C LEU A 8 -9.70 5.24 3.96
N GLY A 9 -10.97 4.96 4.20
CA GLY A 9 -11.56 4.95 5.52
C GLY A 9 -10.88 3.92 6.41
N ARG A 10 -10.65 4.28 7.68
CA ARG A 10 -10.07 3.37 8.67
C ARG A 10 -11.18 2.64 9.38
N ASN A 11 -11.20 1.31 9.26
CA ASN A 11 -12.11 0.44 9.98
C ASN A 11 -11.44 -0.92 10.22
N PRO A 12 -10.97 -1.21 11.45
CA PRO A 12 -10.25 -2.45 11.75
C PRO A 12 -11.11 -3.71 11.53
N HIS A 13 -12.44 -3.62 11.52
CA HIS A 13 -13.33 -4.76 11.25
C HIS A 13 -13.37 -5.15 9.76
N LEU A 14 -13.03 -4.22 8.87
CA LEU A 14 -13.00 -4.43 7.42
C LEU A 14 -11.57 -4.49 6.86
N ALA A 15 -10.59 -4.01 7.62
CA ALA A 15 -9.20 -3.92 7.22
C ALA A 15 -8.63 -5.28 6.82
N GLY A 16 -7.93 -5.32 5.69
CA GLY A 16 -7.31 -6.52 5.15
C GLY A 16 -8.25 -7.42 4.35
N ILE A 17 -9.57 -7.24 4.42
CA ILE A 17 -10.54 -8.10 3.73
C ILE A 17 -10.76 -7.63 2.29
N LYS A 18 -10.75 -8.56 1.34
CA LYS A 18 -11.13 -8.29 -0.07
C LYS A 18 -12.67 -8.28 -0.26
N HIS A 19 -13.39 -7.47 0.50
CA HIS A 19 -14.86 -7.32 0.42
C HIS A 19 -15.34 -6.54 -0.83
N LEU A 20 -16.66 -6.46 -1.04
CA LEU A 20 -17.31 -5.81 -2.20
C LEU A 20 -17.53 -4.29 -2.07
N ASN A 21 -17.36 -3.70 -0.88
CA ASN A 21 -17.42 -2.24 -0.70
C ASN A 21 -16.19 -1.56 -1.33
N ARG A 22 -16.14 -1.47 -2.66
CA ARG A 22 -14.97 -1.03 -3.44
C ARG A 22 -15.14 0.36 -4.06
N LEU A 23 -16.11 1.13 -3.59
CA LEU A 23 -16.36 2.47 -4.11
C LEU A 23 -15.13 3.38 -3.94
N GLU A 24 -14.38 3.24 -2.84
CA GLU A 24 -13.12 3.95 -2.65
C GLU A 24 -12.12 3.65 -3.78
N GLN A 25 -11.95 2.36 -4.16
CA GLN A 25 -11.07 1.98 -5.27
C GLN A 25 -11.58 2.48 -6.63
N VAL A 26 -12.90 2.51 -6.86
CA VAL A 26 -13.50 3.08 -8.07
C VAL A 26 -13.15 4.57 -8.19
N LEU A 27 -13.31 5.34 -7.10
CA LEU A 27 -12.96 6.76 -7.08
C LEU A 27 -11.45 6.98 -7.24
N ILE A 28 -10.62 6.17 -6.58
CA ILE A 28 -9.16 6.21 -6.74
C ILE A 28 -8.78 5.98 -8.22
N ARG A 29 -9.40 4.99 -8.87
CA ARG A 29 -9.14 4.67 -10.28
C ARG A 29 -9.57 5.81 -11.20
N SER A 30 -10.74 6.37 -10.98
CA SER A 30 -11.26 7.51 -11.76
C SER A 30 -10.31 8.71 -11.72
N HIS A 31 -9.74 9.03 -10.55
CA HIS A 31 -8.71 10.08 -10.44
C HIS A 31 -7.38 9.70 -11.06
N LEU A 32 -6.96 8.43 -10.95
CA LEU A 32 -5.71 7.96 -11.55
C LEU A 32 -5.73 8.13 -13.08
N GLU A 33 -6.86 7.83 -13.72
CA GLU A 33 -7.06 7.96 -15.17
C GLU A 33 -6.97 9.39 -15.69
N GLN A 34 -7.05 10.40 -14.81
CA GLN A 34 -6.82 11.81 -15.13
C GLN A 34 -5.33 12.18 -15.11
N THR A 35 -4.44 11.21 -14.87
CA THR A 35 -2.99 11.41 -14.77
C THR A 35 -2.24 10.48 -15.73
N ASN A 36 -0.99 10.79 -16.04
CA ASN A 36 -0.11 9.92 -16.84
C ASN A 36 0.54 8.79 -16.01
N ALA A 37 0.05 8.50 -14.80
CA ALA A 37 0.63 7.48 -13.93
C ALA A 37 -0.06 6.13 -14.11
N ASP A 38 0.72 5.05 -14.12
CA ASP A 38 0.18 3.69 -14.25
C ASP A 38 -0.56 3.20 -12.99
N GLU A 39 -0.26 3.82 -11.84
CA GLU A 39 -0.75 3.39 -10.54
C GLU A 39 -0.86 4.55 -9.54
N ALA A 40 -1.79 4.43 -8.59
CA ALA A 40 -2.01 5.40 -7.53
C ALA A 40 -1.32 4.97 -6.24
N LEU A 41 -0.64 5.90 -5.55
CA LEU A 41 -0.27 5.74 -4.15
C LEU A 41 -1.44 6.18 -3.28
N VAL A 42 -1.94 5.28 -2.44
CA VAL A 42 -3.14 5.51 -1.64
C VAL A 42 -2.79 5.60 -0.17
N LEU A 43 -3.34 6.64 0.49
CA LEU A 43 -3.21 6.85 1.93
C LEU A 43 -4.53 6.53 2.62
N ASP A 44 -4.47 6.17 3.91
CA ASP A 44 -5.66 6.17 4.76
C ASP A 44 -6.08 7.60 5.19
N SER A 45 -7.21 7.71 5.89
CA SER A 45 -7.76 8.98 6.36
C SER A 45 -6.85 9.78 7.31
N GLU A 46 -5.86 9.15 7.92
CA GLU A 46 -4.85 9.80 8.77
C GLU A 46 -3.56 10.18 7.99
N GLY A 47 -3.48 9.84 6.70
CA GLY A 47 -2.36 10.15 5.83
C GLY A 47 -1.20 9.14 5.89
N TRP A 48 -1.46 7.94 6.41
CA TRP A 48 -0.50 6.82 6.36
C TRP A 48 -0.55 6.14 5.00
N VAL A 49 0.61 5.77 4.46
CA VAL A 49 0.70 4.96 3.24
C VAL A 49 0.09 3.59 3.50
N THR A 50 -0.84 3.16 2.65
CA THR A 50 -1.61 1.92 2.83
C THR A 50 -1.41 0.94 1.67
N GLU A 51 -1.76 1.34 0.44
CA GLU A 51 -1.71 0.46 -0.73
C GLU A 51 -1.73 1.26 -2.04
N CYS A 52 -1.89 0.57 -3.17
CA CYS A 52 -2.21 1.15 -4.46
C CYS A 52 -3.70 1.01 -4.80
N CYS A 53 -4.13 1.45 -5.99
CA CYS A 53 -5.52 1.28 -6.44
C CYS A 53 -5.94 -0.20 -6.51
N ALA A 54 -5.07 -1.05 -7.04
CA ALA A 54 -5.37 -2.48 -7.25
C ALA A 54 -4.21 -3.41 -6.86
N ALA A 55 -3.30 -2.94 -6.00
CA ALA A 55 -2.08 -3.65 -5.67
C ALA A 55 -1.57 -3.30 -4.26
N ASN A 56 -0.75 -4.17 -3.68
CA ASN A 56 -0.03 -3.88 -2.45
C ASN A 56 1.35 -3.30 -2.72
N LEU A 57 1.89 -2.61 -1.71
CA LEU A 57 3.15 -1.90 -1.78
C LEU A 57 4.24 -2.56 -0.94
N PHE A 58 5.43 -2.63 -1.53
CA PHE A 58 6.68 -2.92 -0.83
C PHE A 58 7.72 -1.89 -1.23
N TRP A 59 8.61 -1.52 -0.30
CA TRP A 59 9.79 -0.75 -0.66
C TRP A 59 11.03 -1.23 0.08
N ARG A 60 12.21 -0.95 -0.47
CA ARG A 60 13.49 -1.35 0.13
C ARG A 60 14.34 -0.15 0.51
N LYS A 61 14.95 -0.21 1.70
CA LYS A 61 16.01 0.70 2.14
C LYS A 61 17.13 -0.11 2.79
N GLY A 62 18.31 -0.13 2.13
CA GLY A 62 19.42 -0.99 2.56
C GLY A 62 19.04 -2.46 2.50
N ASN A 63 19.27 -3.22 3.57
CA ASN A 63 18.90 -4.63 3.67
C ASN A 63 17.54 -4.89 4.33
N VAL A 64 16.68 -3.86 4.39
CA VAL A 64 15.33 -3.98 4.96
C VAL A 64 14.29 -3.67 3.88
N VAL A 65 13.35 -4.60 3.72
CA VAL A 65 12.13 -4.44 2.94
C VAL A 65 10.99 -4.08 3.88
N TYR A 66 10.16 -3.14 3.44
CA TYR A 66 9.04 -2.61 4.19
C TYR A 66 7.75 -2.82 3.42
N THR A 67 6.66 -3.00 4.14
CA THR A 67 5.30 -2.98 3.58
C THR A 67 4.36 -2.33 4.59
N PRO A 68 3.29 -1.64 4.16
CA PRO A 68 2.34 -1.06 5.10
C PRO A 68 1.69 -2.12 5.99
N ARG A 69 1.40 -1.74 7.24
CA ARG A 69 0.42 -2.46 8.06
C ARG A 69 -0.97 -2.20 7.50
N LEU A 70 -1.78 -3.26 7.42
CA LEU A 70 -3.14 -3.24 6.86
C LEU A 70 -4.16 -3.59 7.94
N ASP A 71 -3.90 -3.15 9.18
CA ASP A 71 -4.73 -3.38 10.37
C ASP A 71 -5.82 -2.29 10.54
N GLN A 72 -5.84 -1.30 9.66
CA GLN A 72 -6.78 -0.18 9.70
C GLN A 72 -7.50 0.03 8.36
N ALA A 73 -6.84 -0.22 7.25
CA ALA A 73 -7.39 -0.06 5.91
C ALA A 73 -6.62 -0.93 4.90
N GLY A 74 -7.14 -1.00 3.68
CA GLY A 74 -6.55 -1.72 2.55
C GLY A 74 -6.84 -3.22 2.51
N VAL A 75 -6.27 -3.92 1.55
CA VAL A 75 -6.49 -5.35 1.29
C VAL A 75 -5.22 -6.15 1.56
N ASN A 76 -5.31 -7.20 2.38
CA ASN A 76 -4.21 -8.11 2.62
C ASN A 76 -4.09 -9.14 1.48
N GLY A 77 -3.61 -8.67 0.31
CA GLY A 77 -3.59 -9.44 -0.93
C GLY A 77 -2.80 -10.75 -0.85
N ILE A 78 -3.20 -11.73 -1.65
CA ILE A 78 -2.54 -13.05 -1.70
C ILE A 78 -1.08 -12.92 -2.12
N MET A 79 -0.78 -12.10 -3.14
CA MET A 79 0.59 -11.86 -3.59
C MET A 79 1.44 -11.19 -2.51
N ARG A 80 0.88 -10.24 -1.75
CA ARG A 80 1.55 -9.66 -0.58
C ARG A 80 1.89 -10.73 0.45
N GLN A 81 0.94 -11.60 0.80
CA GLN A 81 1.18 -12.68 1.76
C GLN A 81 2.25 -13.66 1.25
N PHE A 82 2.23 -13.99 -0.04
CA PHE A 82 3.23 -14.84 -0.68
C PHE A 82 4.64 -14.23 -0.57
N CYS A 83 4.81 -12.97 -0.95
CA CYS A 83 6.12 -12.32 -0.86
C CYS A 83 6.59 -12.12 0.58
N ILE A 84 5.69 -11.91 1.54
CA ILE A 84 6.04 -11.90 2.96
C ILE A 84 6.64 -13.25 3.38
N ARG A 85 6.05 -14.38 2.93
CA ARG A 85 6.57 -15.72 3.21
C ARG A 85 7.94 -15.94 2.57
N LEU A 86 8.12 -15.52 1.32
CA LEU A 86 9.42 -15.62 0.64
C LEU A 86 10.50 -14.79 1.34
N LEU A 87 10.18 -13.55 1.72
CA LEU A 87 11.11 -12.66 2.41
C LEU A 87 11.51 -13.20 3.79
N ALA A 88 10.59 -13.87 4.49
CA ALA A 88 10.89 -14.50 5.78
C ALA A 88 11.94 -15.64 5.67
N GLN A 89 12.12 -16.22 4.49
CA GLN A 89 13.12 -17.25 4.21
C GLN A 89 14.42 -16.68 3.62
N SER A 90 14.50 -15.36 3.45
CA SER A 90 15.64 -14.68 2.82
C SER A 90 16.56 -14.03 3.85
N LEU A 91 17.75 -13.62 3.43
CA LEU A 91 18.69 -12.84 4.25
C LEU A 91 18.28 -11.36 4.40
N ILE A 92 17.11 -10.97 3.88
CA ILE A 92 16.62 -9.59 3.88
C ILE A 92 15.60 -9.45 5.01
N SER A 93 15.74 -8.43 5.86
CA SER A 93 14.79 -8.18 6.94
C SER A 93 13.48 -7.61 6.39
N LEU A 94 12.35 -8.08 6.89
CA LEU A 94 11.01 -7.55 6.57
C LEU A 94 10.45 -6.75 7.75
N SER A 95 9.96 -5.54 7.48
CA SER A 95 9.28 -4.69 8.46
C SER A 95 7.87 -4.28 7.99
N LYS A 96 6.84 -4.67 8.74
CA LYS A 96 5.48 -4.11 8.57
C LYS A 96 5.39 -2.80 9.36
N CYS A 97 5.15 -1.68 8.70
CA CYS A 97 5.18 -0.36 9.38
C CYS A 97 4.02 0.56 9.02
N LYS A 98 3.83 1.59 9.85
CA LYS A 98 3.05 2.79 9.50
C LYS A 98 4.00 3.86 8.98
N LEU A 99 3.76 4.37 7.77
CA LEU A 99 4.60 5.40 7.15
C LEU A 99 3.78 6.65 6.83
N LEU A 100 4.03 7.75 7.53
CA LEU A 100 3.33 9.01 7.29
C LEU A 100 3.91 9.67 6.03
N TRP A 101 3.05 9.95 5.04
CA TRP A 101 3.50 10.48 3.76
C TRP A 101 4.32 11.78 3.90
N LYS A 102 3.85 12.73 4.71
CA LYS A 102 4.46 14.06 4.88
C LYS A 102 5.90 14.07 5.42
N ARG A 103 6.38 13.01 6.09
CA ARG A 103 7.66 13.02 6.81
C ARG A 103 8.76 12.12 6.22
N ARG A 104 8.42 11.13 5.38
CA ARG A 104 9.38 10.05 5.03
C ARG A 104 9.35 9.58 3.56
N CYS A 105 8.72 10.30 2.64
CA CYS A 105 8.69 9.95 1.21
C CYS A 105 10.10 9.69 0.60
N ARG A 106 11.14 10.42 1.05
CA ARG A 106 12.54 10.25 0.60
C ARG A 106 13.16 8.88 0.94
N GLN A 107 12.49 8.03 1.72
CA GLN A 107 13.00 6.73 2.15
C GLN A 107 12.61 5.56 1.22
N MET A 108 11.70 5.78 0.25
CA MET A 108 11.24 4.76 -0.69
C MET A 108 12.17 4.74 -1.92
N ARG A 109 13.36 4.15 -1.76
CA ARG A 109 14.39 4.13 -2.81
C ARG A 109 14.09 3.13 -3.93
N TRP A 110 13.30 2.10 -3.64
CA TRP A 110 12.82 1.12 -4.61
C TRP A 110 11.39 0.74 -4.23
N LEU A 111 10.43 0.99 -5.11
CA LEU A 111 9.02 0.73 -4.89
C LEU A 111 8.56 -0.42 -5.78
N PHE A 112 8.01 -1.46 -5.17
CA PHE A 112 7.46 -2.62 -5.85
C PHE A 112 5.95 -2.64 -5.65
N VAL A 113 5.23 -2.70 -6.75
CA VAL A 113 3.78 -2.81 -6.81
C VAL A 113 3.45 -4.26 -7.15
N MET A 114 2.63 -4.91 -6.34
CA MET A 114 2.26 -6.32 -6.56
C MET A 114 0.75 -6.48 -6.68
N ARG A 115 0.31 -6.94 -7.84
CA ARG A 115 -1.09 -7.22 -8.20
C ARG A 115 -1.48 -8.65 -7.79
#